data_AF-A0A918QG15-F1
#
_entry.id   AF-A0A918QG15-F1
#
_cell.length_a   1.000
_cell.length_b   1.000
_cell.length_c   1.000
_cell.angle_alpha   90.00
_cell.angle_beta   90.00
_cell.angle_gamma   90.00
#
_symmetry.space_group_name_H-M   'P 1'
#
loop_
_entity.id
_entity.type
_entity.pdbx_description
1 polymer ?
#
loop_
_entity_poly.entity_id
_entity_poly.type
_entity_poly.pdbx_seq_one_letter_code
_entity_poly.pdbx_strand_id
1 'polypeptide(L)'
;MVPAVPTTTPRALLGDAQFNGVMHTVLDNNPVTAIGMASRIVVEALKFVVTAATFPSVRIAPAREVDEGWHALILHTHLYAGLCSRLGRTVRHCPERPDRSATTTS
;
A
#
# COMPACT_ATOMS: atom_id res chain seq x y z
N MET A 1 -27.14 -14.71 -15.04
CA MET A 1 -27.19 -13.83 -13.86
C MET A 1 -25.77 -13.40 -13.55
N VAL A 2 -25.38 -12.17 -13.88
CA VAL A 2 -24.05 -11.63 -13.56
C VAL A 2 -24.08 -11.23 -12.07
N PRO A 3 -23.15 -11.68 -11.21
CA PRO A 3 -23.11 -11.22 -9.83
C PRO A 3 -22.86 -9.71 -9.81
N ALA A 4 -23.58 -8.98 -8.96
CA ALA A 4 -23.37 -7.55 -8.77
C ALA A 4 -21.91 -7.32 -8.33
N VAL A 5 -21.17 -6.51 -9.09
CA VAL A 5 -19.81 -6.14 -8.73
C VAL A 5 -19.92 -5.25 -7.48
N PRO A 6 -19.28 -5.61 -6.34
CA PRO A 6 -19.27 -4.71 -5.19
C PRO A 6 -18.63 -3.38 -5.58
N THR A 7 -19.41 -2.30 -5.55
CA THR A 7 -19.07 -0.93 -5.97
C THR A 7 -18.22 -0.18 -4.94
N THR A 8 -17.48 -0.90 -4.09
CA THR A 8 -16.63 -0.25 -3.08
C THR A 8 -15.38 0.28 -3.77
N THR A 9 -15.26 1.61 -3.85
CA THR A 9 -14.04 2.24 -4.38
C THR A 9 -12.85 1.92 -3.45
N PRO A 10 -11.61 1.86 -3.96
CA PRO A 10 -10.44 1.60 -3.12
C PRO A 10 -10.33 2.57 -1.94
N ARG A 11 -10.71 3.84 -2.13
CA ARG A 11 -10.75 4.85 -1.07
C ARG A 11 -11.68 4.47 0.08
N ALA A 12 -12.83 3.86 -0.22
CA ALA A 12 -13.82 3.45 0.77
C ALA A 12 -13.42 2.19 1.57
N LEU A 13 -12.27 1.58 1.27
CA LEU A 13 -11.75 0.48 2.08
C LEU A 13 -11.29 0.92 3.46
N LEU A 14 -11.00 2.22 3.63
CA LEU A 14 -10.63 2.85 4.90
C LEU A 14 -11.65 3.94 5.25
N GLY A 15 -11.94 4.08 6.55
CA GLY A 15 -12.65 5.26 7.05
C GLY A 15 -11.81 6.53 6.88
N ASP A 16 -12.42 7.71 6.99
CA ASP A 16 -11.72 8.98 6.73
C ASP A 16 -10.53 9.23 7.66
N ALA A 17 -10.70 8.97 8.95
CA ALA A 17 -9.61 9.11 9.92
C ALA A 17 -8.43 8.16 9.62
N GLN A 18 -8.75 6.92 9.25
CA GLN A 18 -7.76 5.90 8.87
C GLN A 18 -6.99 6.32 7.61
N PHE A 19 -7.72 6.77 6.59
CA PHE A 19 -7.11 7.22 5.35
C PHE A 19 -6.22 8.45 5.56
N ASN A 20 -6.70 9.43 6.32
CA ASN A 20 -5.93 10.65 6.60
C ASN A 20 -4.68 10.33 7.43
N GLY A 21 -4.76 9.42 8.40
CA GLY A 21 -3.59 8.97 9.18
C GLY A 21 -2.49 8.37 8.30
N VAL A 22 -2.87 7.49 7.37
CA VAL A 22 -1.91 6.89 6.41
C VAL A 22 -1.36 7.95 5.45
N MET A 23 -2.21 8.84 4.94
CA MET A 23 -1.80 9.95 4.07
C MET A 23 -0.80 10.89 4.75
N HIS A 24 -1.00 11.20 6.03
CA HIS A 24 -0.05 11.99 6.81
C HIS A 24 1.31 11.30 6.93
N THR A 25 1.35 9.99 7.16
CA THR A 25 2.61 9.22 7.13
C THR A 25 3.31 9.29 5.77
N VAL A 26 2.56 9.29 4.66
CA VAL A 26 3.15 9.49 3.31
C VAL A 26 3.74 10.89 3.17
N LEU A 27 3.07 11.92 3.68
CA LEU A 27 3.55 13.31 3.65
C LEU A 27 4.80 13.51 4.53
N ASP A 28 4.80 12.94 5.73
CA ASP A 28 5.91 13.03 6.68
C ASP A 28 7.18 12.39 6.09
N ASN A 29 7.02 11.28 5.37
CA ASN A 29 8.14 10.59 4.70
C ASN A 29 8.55 11.25 3.37
N ASN A 30 7.69 12.10 2.79
CA ASN A 30 7.93 12.76 1.51
C ASN A 30 7.57 14.26 1.58
N PRO A 31 8.40 15.11 2.21
CA PRO A 31 8.02 16.50 2.54
C PRO A 31 7.72 17.41 1.34
N VAL A 32 8.20 17.06 0.14
CA VAL A 32 7.95 17.80 -1.10
C VAL A 32 6.67 17.38 -1.82
N THR A 33 6.03 16.29 -1.38
CA THR A 33 4.84 15.74 -2.03
C THR A 33 3.60 16.58 -1.71
N ALA A 34 2.87 16.98 -2.75
CA ALA A 34 1.60 17.68 -2.57
C ALA A 34 0.52 16.77 -1.96
N ILE A 35 -0.36 17.32 -1.11
CA ILE A 35 -1.45 16.57 -0.44
C ILE A 35 -2.29 15.76 -1.43
N GLY A 36 -2.66 16.35 -2.56
CA GLY A 36 -3.44 15.66 -3.59
C GLY A 36 -2.71 14.45 -4.19
N MET A 37 -1.37 14.50 -4.26
CA MET A 37 -0.56 13.37 -4.71
C MET A 37 -0.46 12.31 -3.60
N ALA A 38 -0.24 12.70 -2.35
CA ALA A 38 -0.24 11.77 -1.22
C ALA A 38 -1.55 10.99 -1.12
N SER A 39 -2.70 11.66 -1.31
CA SER A 39 -4.00 10.99 -1.37
C SER A 39 -4.08 9.97 -2.51
N ARG A 40 -3.52 10.26 -3.69
CA ARG A 40 -3.50 9.32 -4.81
C ARG A 40 -2.61 8.12 -4.52
N ILE A 41 -1.44 8.35 -3.94
CA ILE A 41 -0.50 7.31 -3.50
C ILE A 41 -1.19 6.29 -2.57
N VAL A 42 -1.94 6.76 -1.56
CA VAL A 42 -2.68 5.85 -0.66
C VAL A 42 -3.75 5.05 -1.39
N VAL A 43 -4.47 5.67 -2.34
CA VAL A 43 -5.47 4.97 -3.16
C VAL A 43 -4.83 3.89 -4.04
N GLU A 44 -3.71 4.19 -4.69
CA GLU A 44 -3.00 3.19 -5.51
C GLU A 44 -2.40 2.06 -4.66
N ALA A 45 -1.89 2.36 -3.47
CA ALA A 45 -1.42 1.35 -2.53
C ALA A 45 -2.55 0.40 -2.09
N LEU A 46 -3.76 0.92 -1.84
CA LEU A 46 -4.93 0.10 -1.53
C LEU A 46 -5.30 -0.82 -2.71
N LYS A 47 -5.26 -0.32 -3.95
CA LYS A 47 -5.47 -1.15 -5.14
C LYS A 47 -4.42 -2.25 -5.25
N PHE A 48 -3.15 -1.94 -4.99
CA PHE A 48 -2.08 -2.93 -5.01
C PHE A 48 -2.32 -4.04 -3.99
N VAL A 49 -2.63 -3.70 -2.72
CA VAL A 49 -2.91 -4.68 -1.66
C VAL A 49 -4.11 -5.57 -2.02
N VAL A 50 -5.20 -4.99 -2.54
CA VAL A 50 -6.37 -5.77 -3.00
C VAL A 50 -5.98 -6.70 -4.15
N THR A 51 -5.23 -6.21 -5.13
CA THR A 51 -4.81 -7.00 -6.30
C THR A 51 -3.91 -8.15 -5.88
N ALA A 52 -2.90 -7.89 -5.05
CA ALA A 52 -1.98 -8.90 -4.53
C ALA A 52 -2.69 -9.94 -3.65
N ALA A 53 -3.69 -9.53 -2.87
CA ALA A 53 -4.50 -10.45 -2.07
C ALA A 53 -5.41 -11.33 -2.95
N THR A 54 -5.98 -10.76 -4.01
CA THR A 54 -6.89 -11.45 -4.94
C THR A 54 -6.17 -12.42 -5.85
N PHE A 55 -4.96 -12.08 -6.31
CA PHE A 55 -4.19 -12.87 -7.28
C PHE A 55 -2.84 -13.33 -6.72
N PRO A 56 -2.81 -14.19 -5.68
CA PRO A 56 -1.59 -14.52 -4.94
C PRO A 56 -0.55 -15.33 -5.74
N SER A 57 -0.93 -15.90 -6.89
CA SER A 57 -0.01 -16.62 -7.79
C SER A 57 0.64 -15.71 -8.83
N VAL A 58 0.15 -14.48 -9.01
CA VAL A 58 0.69 -13.53 -9.98
C VAL A 58 1.81 -12.73 -9.31
N ARG A 59 2.99 -12.70 -9.92
CA ARG A 59 4.09 -11.86 -9.46
C ARG A 59 3.85 -10.43 -9.93
N ILE A 60 3.56 -9.55 -8.99
CA ILE A 60 3.45 -8.11 -9.20
C ILE A 60 4.37 -7.38 -8.23
N ALA A 61 4.92 -6.25 -8.65
CA ALA A 61 5.69 -5.34 -7.81
C ALA A 61 5.05 -3.94 -7.92
N PRO A 62 4.97 -3.19 -6.80
CA PRO A 62 4.50 -1.82 -6.84
C PRO A 62 5.56 -0.92 -7.51
N ALA A 63 5.10 0.17 -8.14
CA ALA A 63 6.01 1.28 -8.45
C ALA A 63 6.46 1.95 -7.14
N ARG A 64 7.57 2.70 -7.17
CA ARG A 64 8.17 3.33 -5.98
C ARG A 64 7.16 4.11 -5.14
N GLU A 65 6.38 4.98 -5.79
CA GLU A 65 5.38 5.81 -5.12
C GLU A 65 4.26 4.96 -4.49
N VAL A 66 3.90 3.83 -5.11
CA VAL A 66 2.90 2.89 -4.58
C VAL A 66 3.48 2.11 -3.39
N ASP A 67 4.77 1.76 -3.43
CA ASP A 67 5.46 1.12 -2.31
C ASP A 67 5.52 2.03 -1.08
N GLU A 68 5.76 3.33 -1.26
CA GLU A 68 5.71 4.32 -0.16
C GLU A 68 4.34 4.32 0.54
N GLY A 69 3.25 4.28 -0.24
CA GLY A 69 1.89 4.18 0.30
C GLY A 69 1.61 2.85 0.99
N TRP A 70 2.12 1.74 0.44
CA TRP A 70 1.99 0.42 1.06
C TRP A 70 2.81 0.30 2.35
N HIS A 71 4.03 0.85 2.36
CA HIS A 71 4.86 0.98 3.54
C HIS A 71 4.14 1.79 4.63
N ALA A 72 3.56 2.94 4.29
CA ALA A 72 2.76 3.73 5.22
C ALA A 72 1.59 2.90 5.80
N LEU A 73 0.86 2.12 4.98
CA LEU A 73 -0.17 1.22 5.50
C LEU A 73 0.39 0.24 6.54
N ILE A 74 1.53 -0.39 6.28
CA ILE A 74 2.14 -1.38 7.18
C ILE A 74 2.53 -0.76 8.54
N LEU A 75 3.03 0.49 8.53
CA LEU A 75 3.34 1.23 9.76
C LEU A 75 2.10 1.45 10.64
N HIS A 76 0.91 1.58 10.03
CA HIS A 76 -0.38 1.54 10.73
C HIS A 76 -0.81 0.09 10.98
N THR A 77 0.01 -0.66 11.71
CA THR A 77 -0.04 -2.14 11.75
C THR A 77 -1.41 -2.73 12.14
N HIS A 78 -2.12 -2.14 13.11
CA HIS A 78 -3.46 -2.60 13.49
C HIS A 78 -4.49 -2.40 12.36
N LEU A 79 -4.47 -1.24 11.71
CA LEU A 79 -5.31 -0.94 10.54
C LEU A 79 -4.99 -1.93 9.42
N TYR A 80 -3.71 -2.14 9.13
CA TYR A 80 -3.27 -3.02 8.06
C TYR A 80 -3.67 -4.48 8.27
N ALA A 81 -3.53 -4.97 9.51
CA ALA A 81 -4.00 -6.30 9.89
C ALA A 81 -5.51 -6.45 9.70
N GLY A 82 -6.29 -5.43 10.08
CA GLY A 82 -7.74 -5.40 9.88
C GLY A 82 -8.12 -5.40 8.39
N LEU A 83 -7.41 -4.63 7.55
CA LEU A 83 -7.59 -4.64 6.10
C LEU A 83 -7.29 -6.03 5.52
N CYS A 84 -6.14 -6.61 5.84
CA CYS A 84 -5.75 -7.93 5.36
C CYS A 84 -6.70 -9.05 5.81
N SER A 85 -7.21 -8.97 7.04
CA SER A 85 -8.22 -9.90 7.56
C SER A 85 -9.51 -9.85 6.73
N ARG A 86 -10.00 -8.64 6.40
CA ARG A 86 -11.17 -8.46 5.53
C ARG A 86 -10.94 -8.98 4.10
N LEU A 87 -9.70 -8.98 3.64
CA LEU A 87 -9.31 -9.52 2.33
C LEU A 87 -9.02 -11.03 2.37
N GLY A 88 -9.02 -11.66 3.55
CA GLY A 88 -8.73 -13.09 3.73
C GLY A 88 -7.26 -13.49 3.51
N ARG A 89 -6.36 -12.52 3.33
CA ARG A 89 -4.93 -12.77 3.09
C ARG A 89 -4.08 -11.58 3.53
N THR A 90 -2.94 -11.87 4.13
CA THR A 90 -1.90 -10.88 4.40
C THR A 90 -0.97 -10.77 3.20
N VAL A 91 -0.87 -9.56 2.63
CA VAL A 91 0.16 -9.22 1.64
C VAL A 91 1.41 -8.84 2.43
N ARG A 92 2.47 -9.64 2.35
CA ARG A 92 3.69 -9.40 3.14
C ARG A 92 4.66 -8.57 2.33
N HIS A 93 5.15 -7.48 2.92
CA HIS A 93 6.27 -6.72 2.37
C HIS A 93 7.57 -7.46 2.67
N CYS A 94 8.39 -7.60 1.64
CA CYS A 94 9.76 -8.08 1.78
C CYS A 94 10.65 -6.90 1.42
N PRO A 95 11.34 -6.27 2.39
CA PRO A 95 12.21 -5.15 2.10
C PRO A 95 13.27 -5.54 1.08
N GLU A 96 13.46 -4.72 0.05
CA GLU A 96 14.64 -4.81 -0.79
C GLU A 96 15.85 -4.49 0.10
N ARG A 97 16.75 -5.47 0.26
CA ARG A 97 18.02 -5.19 0.93
C ARG A 97 18.83 -4.29 0.00
N PRO A 98 19.42 -3.19 0.50
CA PRO A 98 20.42 -2.47 -0.28
C PRO A 98 21.52 -3.46 -0.68
N ASP A 99 21.85 -3.44 -1.97
CA ASP A 99 22.79 -4.39 -2.56
C ASP A 99 24.14 -4.25 -1.83
N ARG A 100 24.64 -5.32 -1.21
CA ARG A 100 25.94 -5.31 -0.50
C ARG A 100 27.14 -5.30 -1.45
N SER A 101 26.94 -4.87 -2.69
CA SER A 101 27.93 -4.82 -3.77
C SER A 101 28.64 -3.47 -3.87
N ALA A 102 28.39 -2.52 -2.96
CA ALA A 102 29.27 -1.36 -2.76
C ALA A 102 30.44 -1.66 -1.81
N THR A 103 31.13 -2.80 -1.98
CA THR A 103 32.44 -3.04 -1.34
C THR A 103 33.21 -4.07 -2.16
N THR A 104 34.00 -3.59 -3.12
CA THR A 104 35.28 -4.15 -3.63
C THR A 104 35.81 -3.08 -4.61
N THR A 105 36.71 -2.18 -4.18
CA THR A 105 38.17 -2.21 -4.50
C THR A 105 38.41 -2.17 -6.02
N SER A 106 39.10 -1.20 -6.64
CA SER A 106 40.34 -0.51 -6.27
C SER A 106 40.43 0.88 -6.92
#